data_AF-A0AB73JHC2-F1
#
_entry.id   AF-A0AB73JHC2-F1
#
_cell.length_a   1.000
_cell.length_b   1.000
_cell.length_c   1.000
_cell.angle_alpha   90.00
_cell.angle_beta   90.00
_cell.angle_gamma   90.00
#
_symmetry.space_group_name_H-M   'P 1'
#
loop_
_entity.id
_entity.type
_entity.pdbx_description
1 polymer ?
#
loop_
_entity_poly.entity_id
_entity_poly.type
_entity_poly.pdbx_seq_one_letter_code
_entity_poly.pdbx_strand_id
1 'polypeptide(L)'
;MNKELVNLNVITIDEVDIFGNYLEDELTDAMKQLYISLKDEIDEHYTFDEQLEYHYDDLIKLYEMLKKPHVELSDLKEFLYIYNELTPNHYKVNTVKIDPSDEALINRYINKYGFKNYQTNFQKLKLEIYEDEQAIKLVELKPHEIEDFIINLLIEETEFIRTNYTGAELIDWKLDYLSELKKRKNDLDNGVLELIVLERLIDQYNCENEFLNKRIEIVK
;
A
#
# COMPACT_ATOMS: atom_id res chain seq x y z
N MET A 1 -23.76 4.89 -9.07
CA MET A 1 -23.67 5.41 -7.69
C MET A 1 -22.32 6.08 -7.56
N ASN A 2 -22.26 7.38 -7.24
CA ASN A 2 -21.01 7.96 -6.75
C ASN A 2 -20.70 7.25 -5.43
N LYS A 3 -19.67 6.40 -5.41
CA LYS A 3 -19.16 5.85 -4.15
C LYS A 3 -18.55 7.02 -3.38
N GLU A 4 -18.98 7.21 -2.15
CA GLU A 4 -18.47 8.28 -1.28
C GLU A 4 -17.08 7.86 -0.80
N LEU A 5 -16.07 8.68 -1.10
CA LEU A 5 -14.70 8.43 -0.66
C LEU A 5 -14.61 8.63 0.85
N VAL A 6 -13.86 7.76 1.53
CA VAL A 6 -13.63 7.83 2.98
C VAL A 6 -12.21 8.29 3.28
N ASN A 7 -12.00 8.85 4.47
CA ASN A 7 -10.69 9.29 4.94
C ASN A 7 -9.96 8.12 5.62
N LEU A 8 -8.83 7.70 5.04
CA LEU A 8 -7.87 6.82 5.68
C LEU A 8 -6.78 7.68 6.35
N ASN A 9 -6.60 7.50 7.65
CA ASN A 9 -5.62 8.22 8.46
C ASN A 9 -4.43 7.31 8.76
N VAL A 10 -3.26 7.69 8.29
CA VAL A 10 -2.02 6.91 8.37
C VAL A 10 -1.10 7.58 9.37
N ILE A 11 -0.80 6.88 10.46
CA ILE A 11 0.12 7.33 11.50
C ILE A 11 1.51 6.80 11.17
N THR A 12 2.46 7.71 10.97
CA THR A 12 3.85 7.42 10.62
C THR A 12 4.78 7.78 11.77
N ILE A 13 5.83 6.99 11.97
CA ILE A 13 6.93 7.25 12.91
C ILE A 13 8.13 7.76 12.10
N ASP A 14 8.66 8.92 12.47
CA ASP A 14 9.77 9.60 11.81
C ASP A 14 9.61 9.76 10.29
N GLU A 15 8.35 9.85 9.82
CA GLU A 15 7.96 9.93 8.41
C GLU A 15 8.33 8.69 7.54
N VAL A 16 8.84 7.62 8.15
CA VAL A 16 9.32 6.43 7.44
C VAL A 16 8.46 5.22 7.80
N ASP A 17 8.40 4.87 9.08
CA ASP A 17 7.75 3.66 9.54
C ASP A 17 6.24 3.89 9.73
N ILE A 18 5.45 2.83 9.55
CA ILE A 18 4.01 2.89 9.73
C ILE A 18 3.66 2.35 11.11
N PHE A 19 3.07 3.21 11.94
CA PHE A 19 2.46 2.77 13.21
C PHE A 19 1.13 2.05 12.94
N GLY A 20 0.28 2.63 12.09
CA GLY A 20 -0.99 2.04 11.72
C GLY A 20 -1.81 2.91 10.76
N ASN A 21 -2.84 2.30 10.17
CA ASN A 21 -3.80 2.97 9.30
C ASN A 21 -5.19 2.79 9.91
N TYR A 22 -5.97 3.87 9.96
CA TYR A 22 -7.24 3.92 10.68
C TYR A 22 -8.26 4.73 9.89
N LEU A 23 -9.48 4.21 9.80
CA LEU A 23 -10.63 5.00 9.38
C LEU A 23 -11.01 6.01 10.48
N GLU A 24 -11.92 6.92 10.14
CA GLU A 24 -12.33 8.02 11.03
C GLU A 24 -13.03 7.53 12.31
N ASP A 25 -13.79 6.44 12.21
CA ASP A 25 -14.44 5.78 13.35
C ASP A 25 -13.46 4.98 14.23
N GLU A 26 -12.23 4.76 13.77
CA GLU A 26 -11.19 4.00 14.46
C GLU A 26 -10.15 4.89 15.17
N LEU A 27 -10.24 6.22 15.04
CA LEU A 27 -9.28 7.16 15.62
C LEU A 27 -9.15 7.05 17.14
N THR A 28 -10.25 6.72 17.82
CA THR A 28 -10.23 6.49 19.27
C THR A 28 -9.36 5.29 19.63
N ASP A 29 -9.41 4.23 18.83
CA ASP A 29 -8.62 3.03 19.06
C ASP A 29 -7.14 3.26 18.71
N ALA A 30 -6.86 4.06 17.68
CA ALA A 30 -5.50 4.54 17.38
C ALA A 30 -4.88 5.27 18.57
N MET A 31 -5.59 6.22 19.18
CA MET A 31 -5.09 6.95 20.35
C MET A 31 -4.87 6.04 21.57
N LYS A 32 -5.74 5.04 21.79
CA LYS A 32 -5.55 4.07 22.87
C LYS A 32 -4.29 3.23 22.66
N GLN A 33 -4.05 2.76 21.43
CA GLN A 33 -2.86 1.97 21.09
C GLN A 33 -1.58 2.80 21.29
N LEU A 34 -1.57 4.05 20.84
CA LEU A 34 -0.47 4.98 21.08
C LEU A 34 -0.23 5.17 22.58
N TYR A 35 -1.28 5.47 23.35
CA TYR A 35 -1.17 5.67 24.80
C TYR A 35 -0.58 4.45 25.52
N ILE A 36 -1.01 3.24 25.16
CA ILE A 36 -0.46 2.00 25.73
C ILE A 36 1.02 1.87 25.36
N SER A 37 1.37 2.06 24.08
CA SER A 37 2.76 1.99 23.61
C SER A 37 3.68 2.97 24.35
N LEU A 38 3.22 4.20 24.57
CA LEU A 38 4.00 5.21 25.30
C LEU A 38 4.14 4.86 26.77
N LYS A 39 3.06 4.38 27.40
CA LYS A 39 3.11 3.96 28.79
C LYS A 39 4.11 2.81 28.97
N ASP A 40 4.07 1.82 28.09
CA ASP A 40 4.99 0.68 28.13
C ASP A 40 6.45 1.16 27.94
N GLU A 41 6.70 2.11 27.02
CA GLU A 41 8.03 2.71 26.82
C GLU A 41 8.50 3.46 28.08
N ILE A 42 7.63 4.26 28.71
CA ILE A 42 7.95 5.01 29.93
C ILE A 42 8.19 4.07 31.12
N ASP A 43 7.35 3.05 31.30
CA ASP A 43 7.46 2.07 32.37
C ASP A 43 8.73 1.22 32.26
N GLU A 44 9.24 1.00 31.03
CA GLU A 44 10.49 0.29 30.79
C GLU A 44 11.74 1.14 31.09
N HIS A 45 11.70 2.45 30.82
CA HIS A 45 12.89 3.31 30.81
C HIS A 45 13.01 4.28 31.98
N TYR A 46 11.95 4.52 32.75
CA TYR A 46 11.93 5.51 33.84
C TYR A 46 11.50 4.89 35.16
N THR A 47 12.15 5.32 36.25
CA THR A 47 11.72 4.99 37.60
C THR A 47 10.43 5.70 37.96
N PHE A 48 9.69 5.17 38.95
CA PHE A 48 8.45 5.77 39.42
C PHE A 48 8.59 7.26 39.82
N ASP A 49 9.71 7.63 40.45
CA ASP A 49 9.98 9.01 40.85
C ASP A 49 10.20 9.93 39.63
N GLU A 50 10.93 9.45 38.61
CA GLU A 50 11.14 10.19 37.35
C GLU A 50 9.83 10.32 36.56
N GLN A 51 9.01 9.26 36.53
CA GLN A 51 7.68 9.34 35.92
C GLN A 51 6.84 10.44 36.58
N LEU A 52 6.78 10.47 37.91
CA LEU A 52 6.03 11.47 38.69
C LEU A 52 6.51 12.89 38.43
N GLU A 53 7.81 13.09 38.28
CA GLU A 53 8.40 14.41 38.09
C GLU A 53 8.23 14.92 36.64
N TYR A 54 8.36 14.05 35.63
CA TYR A 54 8.49 14.48 34.24
C TYR A 54 7.35 14.10 33.31
N HIS A 55 6.55 13.06 33.62
CA HIS A 55 5.63 12.46 32.63
C HIS A 55 4.16 12.40 33.07
N TYR A 56 3.87 12.35 34.37
CA TYR A 56 2.50 12.13 34.86
C TYR A 56 1.48 13.19 34.40
N ASP A 57 1.84 14.47 34.42
CA ASP A 57 0.92 15.54 34.03
C ASP A 57 0.49 15.42 32.57
N ASP A 58 1.41 15.09 31.67
CA ASP A 58 1.10 14.94 30.25
C ASP A 58 0.41 13.60 29.96
N LEU A 59 0.74 12.53 30.67
CA LEU A 59 0.00 11.26 30.61
C LEU A 59 -1.46 11.43 31.04
N ILE A 60 -1.72 12.23 32.09
CA ILE A 60 -3.09 12.55 32.52
C ILE A 60 -3.83 13.30 31.41
N LYS A 61 -3.21 14.32 30.78
CA LYS A 61 -3.83 15.06 29.67
C LYS A 61 -4.18 14.13 28.51
N LEU A 62 -3.24 13.28 28.09
CA LEU A 62 -3.48 12.28 27.03
C LEU A 62 -4.65 11.35 27.39
N TYR A 63 -4.69 10.86 28.65
CA TYR A 63 -5.77 10.00 29.12
C TYR A 63 -7.13 10.71 29.17
N GLU A 64 -7.18 12.00 29.48
CA GLU A 64 -8.41 12.79 29.43
C GLU A 64 -8.95 12.93 28.00
N MET A 65 -8.07 13.08 27.01
CA MET A 65 -8.47 13.11 25.60
C MET A 65 -9.10 11.79 25.15
N LEU A 66 -8.64 10.64 25.67
CA LEU A 66 -9.23 9.32 25.39
C LEU A 66 -10.66 9.14 25.93
N LYS A 67 -11.09 9.97 26.89
CA LYS A 67 -12.44 9.91 27.46
C LYS A 67 -13.47 10.65 26.62
N LYS A 68 -13.06 11.38 25.57
CA LYS A 68 -14.00 12.06 24.68
C LYS A 68 -14.92 11.00 24.02
N PRO A 69 -16.23 11.24 23.98
CA PRO A 69 -17.19 10.28 23.41
C PRO A 69 -17.07 10.15 21.89
N HIS A 70 -16.52 11.17 21.24
CA HIS A 70 -16.21 11.19 19.82
C HIS A 70 -14.86 11.86 19.63
N VAL A 71 -14.03 11.28 18.76
CA VAL A 71 -12.68 11.75 18.45
C VAL A 71 -12.66 12.17 16.99
N GLU A 72 -12.28 13.41 16.75
CA GLU A 72 -12.03 13.93 15.41
C GLU A 72 -10.53 13.90 15.08
N LEU A 73 -10.18 14.08 13.81
CA LEU A 73 -8.77 14.16 13.38
C LEU A 73 -8.00 15.29 14.09
N SER A 74 -8.67 16.39 14.43
CA SER A 74 -8.10 17.49 15.21
C SER A 74 -7.67 17.04 16.61
N ASP A 75 -8.48 16.22 17.27
CA ASP A 75 -8.16 15.64 18.58
C ASP A 75 -6.95 14.72 18.50
N LEU A 76 -6.85 13.87 17.47
CA LEU A 76 -5.68 13.03 17.25
C LEU A 76 -4.41 13.86 17.02
N LYS A 77 -4.50 14.98 16.29
CA LYS A 77 -3.35 15.87 16.06
C LYS A 77 -2.88 16.55 17.34
N GLU A 78 -3.81 17.01 18.18
CA GLU A 78 -3.50 17.57 19.49
C GLU A 78 -2.89 16.49 20.42
N PHE A 79 -3.42 15.27 20.38
CA PHE A 79 -2.89 14.14 21.13
C PHE A 79 -1.46 13.83 20.72
N LEU A 80 -1.19 13.71 19.42
CA LEU A 80 0.14 13.46 18.87
C LEU A 80 1.14 14.57 19.20
N TYR A 81 0.68 15.82 19.27
CA TYR A 81 1.54 16.93 19.68
C TYR A 81 2.09 16.74 21.10
N ILE A 82 1.24 16.38 22.06
CA ILE A 82 1.67 16.11 23.44
C ILE A 82 2.48 14.81 23.49
N TYR A 83 2.03 13.77 22.78
CA TYR A 83 2.69 12.46 22.71
C TYR A 83 4.16 12.58 22.29
N ASN A 84 4.45 13.37 21.27
CA ASN A 84 5.79 13.54 20.71
C ASN A 84 6.78 14.26 21.63
N GLU A 85 6.31 14.93 22.68
CA GLU A 85 7.19 15.52 23.70
C GLU A 85 7.66 14.45 24.72
N LEU A 86 6.99 13.29 24.76
CA LEU A 86 7.23 12.22 25.73
C LEU A 86 8.02 11.04 25.19
N THR A 87 8.24 10.98 23.87
CA THR A 87 8.99 9.92 23.19
C THR A 87 10.05 10.53 22.27
N PRO A 88 11.22 9.88 22.08
CA PRO A 88 12.23 10.34 21.13
C PRO A 88 11.77 10.26 19.66
N ASN A 89 10.79 9.40 19.36
CA ASN A 89 10.29 9.18 18.01
C ASN A 89 9.19 10.18 17.67
N HIS A 90 9.16 10.69 16.43
CA HIS A 90 8.20 11.70 16.02
C HIS A 90 7.05 11.13 15.21
N TYR A 91 5.86 11.12 15.79
CA TYR A 91 4.64 10.59 15.19
C TYR A 91 3.86 11.67 14.45
N LYS A 92 3.43 11.37 13.23
CA LYS A 92 2.58 12.26 12.41
C LYS A 92 1.40 11.49 11.85
N VAL A 93 0.26 12.16 11.73
CA VAL A 93 -0.90 11.63 11.01
C VAL A 93 -1.04 12.30 9.65
N ASN A 94 -1.19 11.49 8.62
CA ASN A 94 -1.49 11.91 7.25
C ASN A 94 -2.86 11.36 6.83
N THR A 95 -3.65 12.13 6.10
CA THR A 95 -4.98 11.71 5.66
C THR A 95 -5.04 11.60 4.14
N VAL A 96 -5.66 10.52 3.65
CA VAL A 96 -5.89 10.30 2.23
C VAL A 96 -7.32 9.83 1.97
N LYS A 97 -7.90 10.29 0.86
CA LYS A 97 -9.23 9.87 0.43
C LYS A 97 -9.14 8.59 -0.39
N ILE A 98 -9.89 7.57 -0.01
CA ILE A 98 -9.87 6.26 -0.64
C ILE A 98 -11.29 5.79 -0.97
N ASP A 99 -11.41 4.91 -1.96
CA ASP A 99 -12.63 4.12 -2.13
C ASP A 99 -12.64 3.03 -1.04
N PRO A 100 -13.71 2.87 -0.26
CA PRO A 100 -13.79 1.82 0.77
C PRO A 100 -13.50 0.41 0.25
N SER A 101 -13.81 0.12 -1.02
CA SER A 101 -13.50 -1.19 -1.61
C SER A 101 -12.01 -1.43 -1.83
N ASP A 102 -11.19 -0.37 -1.84
CA ASP A 102 -9.73 -0.45 -1.99
C ASP A 102 -9.00 -0.50 -0.64
N GLU A 103 -9.70 -0.38 0.49
CA GLU A 103 -9.09 -0.17 1.81
C GLU A 103 -8.08 -1.27 2.18
N ALA A 104 -8.46 -2.54 2.07
CA ALA A 104 -7.59 -3.67 2.42
C ALA A 104 -6.30 -3.71 1.58
N LEU A 105 -6.42 -3.37 0.29
CA LEU A 105 -5.31 -3.29 -0.65
C LEU A 105 -4.37 -2.13 -0.30
N ILE A 106 -4.95 -0.96 -0.04
CA ILE A 106 -4.22 0.25 0.32
C ILE A 106 -3.49 0.07 1.65
N ASN A 107 -4.16 -0.50 2.67
CA ASN A 107 -3.55 -0.81 3.96
C ASN A 107 -2.37 -1.78 3.81
N ARG A 108 -2.53 -2.84 3.01
CA ARG A 108 -1.43 -3.79 2.71
C ARG A 108 -0.26 -3.10 2.02
N TYR A 109 -0.53 -2.20 1.08
CA TYR A 109 0.50 -1.45 0.39
C TYR A 109 1.26 -0.53 1.35
N ILE A 110 0.55 0.33 2.07
CA ILE A 110 1.15 1.32 2.98
C ILE A 110 2.00 0.62 4.04
N ASN A 111 1.50 -0.45 4.65
CA ASN A 111 2.24 -1.19 5.67
C ASN A 111 3.54 -1.81 5.13
N LYS A 112 3.59 -2.19 3.86
CA LYS A 112 4.74 -2.91 3.28
C LYS A 112 5.74 -2.00 2.57
N TYR A 113 5.27 -0.92 1.95
CA TYR A 113 6.10 -0.04 1.12
C TYR A 113 6.15 1.40 1.63
N GLY A 114 5.41 1.73 2.69
CA GLY A 114 5.37 3.06 3.27
C GLY A 114 4.39 4.01 2.59
N PHE A 115 3.92 4.99 3.37
CA PHE A 115 2.89 5.94 2.94
C PHE A 115 3.34 6.85 1.80
N LYS A 116 4.61 7.28 1.83
CA LYS A 116 5.19 8.13 0.77
C LYS A 116 5.13 7.44 -0.60
N ASN A 117 5.47 6.16 -0.65
CA ASN A 117 5.41 5.37 -1.90
C ASN A 117 3.98 5.16 -2.38
N TYR A 118 3.02 5.08 -1.47
CA TYR A 118 1.60 5.02 -1.84
C TYR A 118 1.14 6.33 -2.50
N GLN A 119 1.49 7.47 -1.91
CA GLN A 119 1.17 8.79 -2.47
C GLN A 119 1.78 9.02 -3.85
N THR A 120 3.00 8.52 -4.10
CA THR A 120 3.72 8.78 -5.35
C THR A 120 3.46 7.75 -6.45
N ASN A 121 3.29 6.47 -6.12
CA ASN A 121 3.32 5.39 -7.12
C ASN A 121 2.00 4.60 -7.24
N PHE A 122 1.07 4.72 -6.29
CA PHE A 122 -0.09 3.81 -6.23
C PHE A 122 -1.43 4.48 -6.58
N GLN A 123 -1.55 5.81 -6.46
CA GLN A 123 -2.84 6.48 -6.68
C GLN A 123 -3.27 6.58 -8.15
N LYS A 124 -2.33 6.58 -9.09
CA LYS A 124 -2.59 6.64 -10.53
C LYS A 124 -1.51 5.87 -11.26
N LEU A 125 -1.80 4.63 -11.62
CA LEU A 125 -0.90 3.87 -12.47
C LEU A 125 -1.29 4.10 -13.93
N LYS A 126 -0.37 4.61 -14.74
CA LYS A 126 -0.56 4.71 -16.19
C LYS A 126 0.35 3.73 -16.88
N LEU A 127 -0.20 3.00 -17.84
CA LEU A 127 0.52 2.05 -18.68
C LEU A 127 0.40 2.49 -20.12
N GLU A 128 1.53 2.61 -20.80
CA GLU A 128 1.57 2.76 -22.26
C GLU A 128 1.94 1.43 -22.88
N ILE A 129 1.14 1.01 -23.86
CA ILE A 129 1.35 -0.21 -24.63
C ILE A 129 1.85 0.22 -26.01
N TYR A 130 2.98 -0.36 -26.41
CA TYR A 130 3.68 -0.07 -27.64
C TYR A 130 3.68 -1.27 -28.57
N GLU A 131 3.52 -0.99 -29.87
CA GLU A 131 3.82 -1.90 -30.96
C GLU A 131 4.63 -1.14 -32.02
N ASP A 132 5.71 -1.74 -32.53
CA ASP A 132 6.60 -1.13 -33.52
C ASP A 132 7.06 0.29 -33.11
N GLU A 133 7.47 0.44 -31.85
CA GLU A 133 7.93 1.69 -31.21
C GLU A 133 6.87 2.81 -31.14
N GLN A 134 5.61 2.54 -31.50
CA GLN A 134 4.52 3.51 -31.41
C GLN A 134 3.60 3.16 -30.25
N ALA A 135 3.28 4.16 -29.41
CA ALA A 135 2.28 3.99 -28.36
C ALA A 135 0.90 3.81 -28.99
N ILE A 136 0.34 2.60 -28.87
CA ILE A 136 -0.96 2.25 -29.45
C ILE A 136 -2.10 2.41 -28.45
N LYS A 137 -1.81 2.36 -27.14
CA LYS A 137 -2.84 2.42 -26.10
C LYS A 137 -2.27 2.97 -24.79
N LEU A 138 -3.01 3.88 -24.18
CA LEU A 138 -2.78 4.37 -22.82
C LEU A 138 -3.87 3.81 -21.91
N VAL A 139 -3.48 3.15 -20.82
CA VAL A 139 -4.39 2.58 -19.81
C VAL A 139 -4.11 3.28 -18.48
N GLU A 140 -5.13 3.89 -17.91
CA GLU A 140 -5.07 4.43 -16.55
C GLU A 140 -5.79 3.45 -15.62
N LEU A 141 -5.05 2.84 -14.69
CA LEU A 141 -5.54 1.85 -13.75
C LEU A 141 -5.67 2.46 -12.36
N LYS A 142 -6.84 2.26 -11.76
CA LYS A 142 -7.06 2.42 -10.32
C LYS A 142 -6.58 1.16 -9.58
N PRO A 143 -6.30 1.25 -8.27
CA PRO A 143 -5.87 0.12 -7.46
C PRO A 143 -6.67 -1.17 -7.63
N HIS A 144 -8.01 -1.14 -7.54
CA HIS A 144 -8.86 -2.32 -7.77
C HIS A 144 -8.82 -2.87 -9.19
N GLU A 145 -8.42 -2.08 -10.19
CA GLU A 145 -8.39 -2.51 -11.59
C GLU A 145 -7.08 -3.24 -11.93
N ILE A 146 -6.07 -3.19 -11.05
CA ILE A 146 -4.75 -3.77 -11.28
C ILE A 146 -4.85 -5.30 -11.39
N GLU A 147 -5.58 -5.96 -10.48
CA GLU A 147 -5.73 -7.42 -10.50
C GLU A 147 -6.40 -7.89 -11.80
N ASP A 148 -7.53 -7.25 -12.16
CA ASP A 148 -8.26 -7.54 -13.40
C ASP A 148 -7.37 -7.33 -14.64
N PHE A 149 -6.56 -6.27 -14.64
CA PHE A 149 -5.60 -6.03 -15.71
C PHE A 149 -4.56 -7.15 -15.82
N ILE A 150 -3.96 -7.57 -14.71
CA ILE A 150 -2.99 -8.67 -14.69
C ILE A 150 -3.63 -9.95 -15.22
N ILE A 151 -4.83 -10.30 -14.75
CA ILE A 151 -5.54 -11.51 -15.19
C ILE A 151 -5.82 -11.46 -16.70
N ASN A 152 -6.30 -10.32 -17.21
CA ASN A 152 -6.54 -10.16 -18.64
C ASN A 152 -5.27 -10.29 -19.47
N LEU A 153 -4.16 -9.69 -19.04
CA LEU A 153 -2.88 -9.82 -19.73
C LEU A 153 -2.37 -11.26 -19.75
N LEU A 154 -2.50 -11.99 -18.63
CA LEU A 154 -2.16 -13.42 -18.56
C LEU A 154 -3.01 -14.26 -19.54
N ILE A 155 -4.31 -13.96 -19.65
CA ILE A 155 -5.21 -14.64 -20.59
C ILE A 155 -4.81 -14.32 -22.03
N GLU A 156 -4.59 -13.05 -22.37
CA GLU A 156 -4.20 -12.63 -23.72
C GLU A 156 -2.89 -13.31 -24.17
N GLU A 157 -1.88 -13.34 -23.31
CA GLU A 157 -0.58 -13.96 -23.62
C GLU A 157 -0.68 -15.49 -23.79
N THR A 158 -1.42 -16.16 -22.90
CA THR A 158 -1.59 -17.62 -23.00
C THR A 158 -2.39 -18.02 -24.24
N GLU A 159 -3.40 -17.24 -24.62
CA GLU A 159 -4.17 -17.43 -25.85
C GLU A 159 -3.35 -17.13 -27.11
N PHE A 160 -2.50 -16.09 -27.08
CA PHE A 160 -1.55 -15.81 -28.16
C PHE A 160 -0.60 -16.98 -28.38
N ILE A 161 0.00 -17.51 -27.30
CA ILE A 161 0.91 -18.66 -27.37
C ILE A 161 0.19 -19.91 -27.90
N ARG A 162 -1.01 -20.19 -27.37
CA ARG A 162 -1.84 -21.35 -27.79
C ARG A 162 -2.18 -21.31 -29.28
N THR A 163 -2.38 -20.13 -29.84
CA THR A 163 -2.84 -19.94 -31.22
C THR A 163 -1.69 -19.94 -32.23
N ASN A 164 -0.50 -19.47 -31.84
CA ASN A 164 0.59 -19.20 -32.78
C ASN A 164 1.74 -20.22 -32.75
N TYR A 165 1.78 -21.13 -31.78
CA TYR A 165 2.89 -22.07 -31.61
C TYR A 165 2.40 -23.52 -31.61
N THR A 166 3.13 -24.40 -32.28
CA THR A 166 2.87 -25.85 -32.27
C THR A 166 3.35 -26.49 -30.97
N GLY A 167 2.90 -27.72 -30.70
CA GLY A 167 3.28 -28.44 -29.48
C GLY A 167 4.79 -28.63 -29.30
N ALA A 168 5.56 -28.75 -30.39
CA ALA A 168 7.03 -28.83 -30.33
C ALA A 168 7.66 -27.47 -29.98
N GLU A 169 7.23 -26.41 -30.65
CA GLU A 169 7.73 -25.04 -30.41
C GLU A 169 7.39 -24.54 -29.00
N LEU A 170 6.26 -24.98 -28.43
CA LEU A 170 5.92 -24.69 -27.04
C LEU A 170 6.97 -25.24 -26.06
N ILE A 171 7.39 -26.49 -26.27
CA ILE A 171 8.38 -27.16 -25.40
C ILE A 171 9.73 -26.49 -25.55
N ASP A 172 10.15 -26.22 -26.78
CA ASP A 172 11.50 -25.76 -27.06
C ASP A 172 11.68 -24.26 -26.77
N TRP A 173 10.65 -23.42 -26.97
CA TRP A 173 10.79 -21.96 -26.95
C TRP A 173 9.91 -21.24 -25.94
N LYS A 174 8.75 -21.79 -25.54
CA LYS A 174 7.77 -21.07 -24.70
C LYS A 174 7.60 -21.62 -23.29
N LEU A 175 8.18 -22.77 -22.97
CA LEU A 175 8.00 -23.44 -21.68
C LEU A 175 8.43 -22.56 -20.50
N ASP A 176 9.56 -21.87 -20.62
CA ASP A 176 10.09 -20.99 -19.58
C ASP A 176 9.17 -19.78 -19.36
N TYR A 177 8.73 -19.13 -20.45
CA TYR A 177 7.80 -18.01 -20.35
C TYR A 177 6.45 -18.42 -19.75
N LEU A 178 5.86 -19.53 -20.19
CA LEU A 178 4.63 -20.08 -19.61
C LEU A 178 4.79 -20.42 -18.11
N SER A 179 5.97 -20.89 -17.71
CA SER A 179 6.28 -21.17 -16.30
C SER A 179 6.32 -19.89 -15.47
N GLU A 180 6.87 -18.80 -16.03
CA GLU A 180 6.87 -17.50 -15.37
C GLU A 180 5.47 -16.87 -15.29
N LEU A 181 4.67 -16.94 -16.36
CA LEU A 181 3.25 -16.51 -16.33
C LEU A 181 2.47 -17.25 -15.24
N LYS A 182 2.64 -18.57 -15.13
CA LYS A 182 2.05 -19.38 -14.06
C LYS A 182 2.50 -18.91 -12.67
N LYS A 183 3.78 -18.55 -12.52
CA LYS A 183 4.32 -18.04 -11.25
C LYS A 183 3.71 -16.69 -10.88
N ARG A 184 3.49 -15.78 -11.84
CA ARG A 184 2.76 -14.52 -11.61
C ARG A 184 1.32 -14.78 -11.15
N LYS A 185 0.62 -15.73 -11.77
CA LYS A 185 -0.74 -16.12 -11.34
C LYS A 185 -0.76 -16.68 -9.91
N ASN A 186 0.19 -17.56 -9.59
CA ASN A 186 0.33 -18.10 -8.24
C ASN A 186 0.67 -17.01 -7.22
N ASP A 187 1.50 -16.02 -7.59
CA ASP A 187 1.81 -14.90 -6.71
C ASP A 187 0.53 -14.11 -6.37
N LEU A 188 -0.36 -13.86 -7.34
CA LEU A 188 -1.68 -13.26 -7.06
C LEU A 188 -2.53 -14.14 -6.13
N ASP A 189 -2.65 -15.44 -6.43
CA ASP A 189 -3.47 -16.37 -5.63
C ASP A 189 -2.98 -16.51 -4.19
N ASN A 190 -1.68 -16.30 -3.96
CA ASN A 190 -1.05 -16.29 -2.63
C ASN A 190 -1.07 -14.91 -1.96
N GLY A 191 -1.71 -13.91 -2.55
CA GLY A 191 -1.87 -12.56 -1.98
C GLY A 191 -0.62 -11.68 -2.06
N VAL A 192 0.31 -11.97 -2.98
CA VAL A 192 1.40 -11.02 -3.30
C VAL A 192 0.79 -9.76 -3.90
N LEU A 193 1.33 -8.60 -3.52
CA LEU A 193 0.83 -7.31 -3.99
C LEU A 193 0.80 -7.24 -5.53
N GLU A 194 -0.36 -6.85 -6.03
CA GLU A 194 -0.74 -6.70 -7.42
C GLU A 194 0.24 -5.81 -8.18
N LEU A 195 0.68 -4.67 -7.62
CA LEU A 195 1.67 -3.81 -8.27
C LEU A 195 3.02 -4.55 -8.47
N ILE A 196 3.48 -5.33 -7.48
CA ILE A 196 4.71 -6.13 -7.65
C ILE A 196 4.52 -7.20 -8.71
N VAL A 197 3.36 -7.85 -8.71
CA VAL A 197 3.07 -8.86 -9.73
C VAL A 197 3.04 -8.23 -11.11
N LEU A 198 2.43 -7.05 -11.24
CA LEU A 198 2.34 -6.29 -12.47
C LEU A 198 3.71 -5.85 -12.98
N GLU A 199 4.56 -5.25 -12.14
CA GLU A 199 5.92 -4.86 -12.52
C GLU A 199 6.72 -6.06 -13.05
N ARG A 200 6.70 -7.17 -12.33
CA ARG A 200 7.38 -8.41 -12.75
C ARG A 200 6.79 -8.99 -14.02
N LEU A 201 5.46 -8.93 -14.20
CA LEU A 201 4.80 -9.41 -15.40
C LEU A 201 5.17 -8.55 -16.61
N ILE A 202 5.23 -7.22 -16.44
CA ILE A 202 5.66 -6.30 -17.50
C ILE A 202 7.10 -6.57 -17.92
N ASP A 203 8.02 -6.75 -16.95
CA ASP A 203 9.42 -7.11 -17.25
C ASP A 203 9.50 -8.39 -18.07
N GLN A 204 8.75 -9.42 -17.67
CA GLN A 204 8.69 -10.71 -18.36
C GLN A 204 8.09 -10.58 -19.78
N TYR A 205 6.99 -9.85 -19.90
CA TYR A 205 6.33 -9.56 -21.16
C TYR A 205 7.27 -8.85 -22.13
N ASN A 206 7.99 -7.83 -21.66
CA ASN A 206 8.91 -7.03 -22.47
C ASN A 206 10.12 -7.85 -22.94
N CYS A 207 10.69 -8.69 -22.07
CA CYS A 207 11.78 -9.60 -22.46
C CYS A 207 11.32 -10.61 -23.52
N GLU A 208 10.14 -11.19 -23.35
CA GLU A 208 9.61 -12.19 -24.30
C GLU A 208 9.30 -11.57 -25.67
N ASN A 209 8.76 -10.35 -25.67
CA ASN A 209 8.29 -9.67 -26.87
C ASN A 209 9.31 -8.68 -27.47
N GLU A 210 10.57 -8.71 -27.01
CA GLU A 210 11.64 -7.82 -27.49
C GLU A 210 11.77 -7.89 -29.02
N PHE A 211 11.77 -9.10 -29.60
CA PHE A 211 11.88 -9.32 -31.04
C PHE A 211 10.57 -9.06 -31.82
N LEU A 212 9.45 -8.86 -31.13
CA LEU A 212 8.15 -8.53 -31.70
C LEU A 212 7.84 -7.03 -31.62
N ASN A 213 8.79 -6.22 -31.14
CA ASN A 213 8.63 -4.79 -30.89
C ASN A 213 7.41 -4.44 -30.06
N LYS A 214 6.98 -5.34 -29.16
CA LYS A 214 5.88 -5.06 -28.22
C LYS A 214 6.46 -4.80 -26.85
N ARG A 215 5.99 -3.74 -26.21
CA ARG A 215 6.36 -3.45 -24.82
C ARG A 215 5.26 -2.71 -24.08
N ILE A 216 5.26 -2.89 -22.77
CA ILE A 216 4.43 -2.14 -21.83
C ILE A 216 5.37 -1.32 -20.95
N GLU A 217 5.07 -0.04 -20.79
CA GLU A 217 5.81 0.87 -19.92
C GLU A 217 4.91 1.46 -18.85
N ILE A 218 5.38 1.48 -17.60
CA ILE A 218 4.73 2.21 -16.52
C ILE A 218 5.14 3.68 -16.63
N VAL A 219 4.17 4.55 -16.89
CA VAL A 219 4.36 6.00 -17.01
C VAL A 219 3.98 6.67 -15.69
N LYS A 220 4.90 7.45 -15.14
CA LYS A 220 4.72 8.22 -13.90
C LYS A 220 4.32 9.67 -14.18
#